data_AF-A0A4Q3CZJ0-F1
#
_entry.id   AF-A0A4Q3CZJ0-F1
#
_cell.length_a   1.000
_cell.length_b   1.000
_cell.length_c   1.000
_cell.angle_alpha   90.00
_cell.angle_beta   90.00
_cell.angle_gamma   90.00
#
_symmetry.space_group_name_H-M   'P 1'
#
loop_
_entity.id
_entity.type
_entity.pdbx_description
1 polymer ?
#
loop_
_entity_poly.entity_id
_entity_poly.type
_entity_poly.pdbx_seq_one_letter_code
_entity_poly.pdbx_strand_id
1 'polypeptide(L)'
;MTPLDFIYFVMFGSLVVGFITYNNRSGWLKLLPWFLVLMLSFELYAKYLSIANKETMTLYDIVTFFEFMYFSILYALWAKSWFNKLLTCVLIGLFIFSELLFVFRVPWVRFVDYNILSYFFSSLFLIIIAMSYLLEALRSDDIINFNKNPIIWLSLGLMLYLSSASFFLVANYFEIVFKHQQIIHISITFISVLSLYTCLNIAMLCQRYD
;
A
#
# COMPACT_ATOMS: atom_id res chain seq x y z
N MET A 1 -12.16 -18.64 14.27
CA MET A 1 -11.11 -17.80 13.66
C MET A 1 -11.81 -16.62 13.03
N THR A 2 -11.53 -15.40 13.49
CA THR A 2 -12.14 -14.19 12.91
C THR A 2 -11.51 -13.88 11.55
N PRO A 3 -12.17 -13.11 10.66
CA PRO A 3 -11.56 -12.67 9.41
C PRO A 3 -10.21 -11.95 9.61
N LEU A 4 -10.05 -11.24 10.72
CA LEU A 4 -8.79 -10.59 11.12
C LEU A 4 -7.68 -11.60 11.44
N ASP A 5 -8.00 -12.69 12.14
CA ASP A 5 -7.01 -13.74 12.44
C ASP A 5 -6.48 -14.40 11.16
N PHE A 6 -7.33 -14.52 10.14
CA PHE A 6 -6.92 -15.03 8.84
C PHE A 6 -6.00 -14.06 8.09
N ILE A 7 -6.24 -12.75 8.19
CA ILE A 7 -5.33 -11.74 7.61
C ILE A 7 -3.93 -11.85 8.23
N TYR A 8 -3.84 -11.99 9.56
CA TYR A 8 -2.54 -12.19 10.23
C TYR A 8 -1.83 -13.47 9.78
N PHE A 9 -2.60 -14.54 9.57
CA PHE A 9 -2.06 -15.79 9.03
C PHE A 9 -1.50 -15.61 7.61
N VAL A 10 -2.22 -14.90 6.74
CA VAL A 10 -1.77 -14.59 5.37
C VAL A 10 -0.53 -13.70 5.39
N MET A 11 -0.51 -12.65 6.22
CA MET A 11 0.67 -11.78 6.42
C MET A 11 1.90 -12.58 6.86
N PHE A 12 1.71 -13.48 7.83
CA PHE A 12 2.79 -14.35 8.30
C PHE A 12 3.27 -15.31 7.19
N GLY A 13 2.35 -15.89 6.41
CA GLY A 13 2.70 -16.68 5.24
C GLY A 13 3.53 -15.89 4.22
N SER A 14 3.14 -14.64 3.96
CA SER A 14 3.89 -13.74 3.08
C SER A 14 5.29 -13.41 3.62
N LEU A 15 5.43 -13.24 4.93
CA LEU A 15 6.74 -13.06 5.57
C LEU A 15 7.64 -14.28 5.37
N VAL A 16 7.12 -15.48 5.61
CA VAL A 16 7.87 -16.73 5.44
C VAL A 16 8.35 -16.88 4.00
N VAL A 17 7.45 -16.70 3.02
CA VAL A 17 7.82 -16.71 1.59
C VAL A 17 8.87 -15.62 1.29
N GLY A 18 8.69 -14.45 1.90
CA GLY A 18 9.60 -13.30 1.83
C GLY A 18 11.04 -13.62 2.22
N PHE A 19 11.22 -14.24 3.38
CA PHE A 19 12.54 -14.60 3.90
C PHE A 19 13.14 -15.82 3.20
N ILE A 20 12.35 -16.82 2.81
CA ILE A 20 12.83 -18.00 2.06
C ILE A 20 13.46 -17.57 0.73
N THR A 21 12.85 -16.61 0.04
CA THR A 21 13.30 -16.13 -1.28
C THR A 21 14.22 -14.91 -1.20
N TYR A 22 14.67 -14.53 0.01
CA TYR A 22 15.45 -13.32 0.26
C TYR A 22 16.75 -13.23 -0.57
N ASN A 23 17.46 -14.36 -0.68
CA ASN A 23 18.76 -14.43 -1.37
C ASN A 23 18.63 -14.23 -2.89
N ASN A 24 17.47 -14.52 -3.48
CA ASN A 24 17.24 -14.44 -4.92
C ASN A 24 16.88 -13.03 -5.40
N ARG A 25 16.81 -12.05 -4.48
CA ARG A 25 16.39 -10.68 -4.78
C ARG A 25 17.58 -9.74 -4.87
N SER A 26 17.37 -8.54 -5.37
CA SER A 26 18.37 -7.46 -5.37
C SER A 26 17.74 -6.09 -5.16
N GLY A 27 18.53 -5.13 -4.69
CA GLY A 27 18.09 -3.76 -4.50
C GLY A 27 16.96 -3.64 -3.48
N TRP A 28 16.03 -2.71 -3.73
CA TRP A 28 14.96 -2.33 -2.80
C TRP A 28 13.88 -3.41 -2.59
N LEU A 29 13.78 -4.39 -3.48
CA LEU A 29 12.90 -5.56 -3.29
C LEU A 29 13.39 -6.50 -2.16
N LYS A 30 14.68 -6.45 -1.80
CA LYS A 30 15.18 -7.14 -0.59
C LYS A 30 14.59 -6.56 0.69
N LEU A 31 14.15 -5.30 0.67
CA LEU A 31 13.56 -4.66 1.85
C LEU A 31 12.08 -5.02 2.03
N LEU A 32 11.44 -5.67 1.05
CA LEU A 32 10.01 -6.02 1.13
C LEU A 32 9.66 -6.92 2.32
N PRO A 33 10.41 -7.99 2.65
CA PRO A 33 10.13 -8.80 3.84
C PRO A 33 10.28 -7.98 5.13
N TRP A 34 11.28 -7.09 5.20
CA TRP A 34 11.46 -6.20 6.35
C TRP A 34 10.34 -5.18 6.49
N PHE A 35 9.86 -4.64 5.37
CA PHE A 35 8.68 -3.79 5.33
C PHE A 35 7.45 -4.54 5.85
N LEU A 36 7.24 -5.79 5.44
CA LEU A 36 6.16 -6.63 5.96
C LEU A 36 6.29 -6.90 7.47
N VAL A 37 7.50 -7.06 8.00
CA VAL A 37 7.73 -7.22 9.45
C VAL A 37 7.30 -5.95 10.18
N LEU A 38 7.66 -4.79 9.63
CA LEU A 38 7.30 -3.49 10.18
C LEU A 38 5.77 -3.29 10.15
N MET A 39 5.09 -3.61 9.05
CA MET A 39 3.63 -3.55 8.96
C MET A 39 2.95 -4.49 9.96
N LEU A 40 3.41 -5.74 10.08
CA LEU A 40 2.88 -6.68 11.07
C LEU A 40 3.10 -6.18 12.51
N SER A 41 4.26 -5.58 12.79
CA SER A 41 4.56 -5.01 14.10
C SER A 41 3.62 -3.85 14.44
N PHE A 42 3.34 -2.98 13.47
CA PHE A 42 2.36 -1.90 13.64
C PHE A 42 0.94 -2.42 13.87
N GLU A 43 0.51 -3.42 13.13
CA GLU A 43 -0.81 -4.06 13.34
C GLU A 43 -0.96 -4.70 14.72
N LEU A 44 0.07 -5.43 15.17
CA LEU A 44 0.08 -6.01 16.52
C LEU A 44 0.07 -4.93 17.61
N TYR A 45 0.79 -3.84 17.39
CA TYR A 45 0.79 -2.70 18.31
C TYR A 45 -0.55 -1.94 18.30
N ALA A 46 -1.18 -1.77 17.13
CA ALA A 46 -2.52 -1.20 17.00
C ALA A 46 -3.56 -2.04 17.76
N LYS A 47 -3.49 -3.37 17.63
CA LYS A 47 -4.33 -4.31 18.38
C LYS A 47 -4.12 -4.18 19.89
N TYR A 48 -2.88 -4.08 20.34
CA TYR A 48 -2.57 -3.84 21.75
C TYR A 48 -3.15 -2.52 22.26
N LEU A 49 -3.00 -1.42 21.51
CA LEU A 49 -3.58 -0.12 21.86
C LEU A 49 -5.11 -0.16 21.90
N SER A 50 -5.74 -0.85 20.95
CA SER A 50 -7.19 -1.03 20.90
C SER A 50 -7.71 -1.79 22.12
N ILE A 51 -7.04 -2.88 22.54
CA ILE A 51 -7.38 -3.61 23.77
C ILE A 51 -7.19 -2.72 25.01
N ALA A 52 -6.21 -1.81 24.99
CA ALA A 52 -5.97 -0.84 26.04
C ALA A 52 -6.87 0.41 25.97
N ASN A 53 -7.86 0.45 25.06
CA ASN A 53 -8.74 1.60 24.80
C ASN A 53 -7.98 2.92 24.53
N LYS A 54 -6.82 2.84 23.86
CA LYS A 54 -6.02 3.99 23.45
C LYS A 54 -6.28 4.33 21.99
N GLU A 55 -6.08 5.60 21.64
CA GLU A 55 -6.19 6.08 20.27
C GLU A 55 -5.14 5.42 19.36
N THR A 56 -5.57 4.98 18.19
CA THR A 56 -4.72 4.31 17.18
C THR A 56 -4.42 5.19 15.97
N MET A 57 -5.08 6.35 15.83
CA MET A 57 -5.00 7.21 14.64
C MET A 57 -3.56 7.63 14.32
N THR A 58 -2.81 8.13 15.30
CA THR A 58 -1.41 8.54 15.08
C THR A 58 -0.52 7.40 14.60
N LEU A 59 -0.82 6.15 14.98
CA LEU A 59 -0.08 4.99 14.50
C LEU A 59 -0.34 4.75 13.01
N TYR A 60 -1.60 4.89 12.58
CA TYR A 60 -1.99 4.72 11.18
C TYR A 60 -1.48 5.85 10.28
N ASP A 61 -1.30 7.07 10.79
CA ASP A 61 -0.59 8.14 10.07
C ASP A 61 0.85 7.73 9.75
N ILE A 62 1.55 7.20 10.75
CA ILE A 62 2.94 6.72 10.60
C ILE A 62 3.01 5.57 9.60
N VAL A 63 2.08 4.62 9.69
CA VAL A 63 1.98 3.49 8.74
C VAL A 63 1.75 4.00 7.32
N THR A 64 0.81 4.92 7.13
CA THR A 64 0.47 5.50 5.82
C THR A 64 1.68 6.20 5.20
N PHE A 65 2.44 6.94 6.01
CA PHE A 65 3.68 7.59 5.57
C PHE A 65 4.73 6.56 5.12
N PHE A 66 4.99 5.53 5.93
CA PHE A 66 5.97 4.50 5.58
C PHE A 66 5.56 3.69 4.36
N GLU A 67 4.29 3.33 4.25
CA GLU A 67 3.72 2.62 3.09
C GLU A 67 3.91 3.43 1.81
N PHE A 68 3.51 4.71 1.84
CA PHE A 68 3.65 5.62 0.71
C PHE A 68 5.11 5.75 0.28
N MET A 69 6.01 6.05 1.22
CA MET A 69 7.42 6.26 0.93
C MET A 69 8.08 5.01 0.39
N TYR A 70 7.81 3.84 0.97
CA TYR A 70 8.38 2.57 0.53
C TYR A 70 8.02 2.26 -0.92
N PHE A 71 6.72 2.26 -1.25
CA PHE A 71 6.28 1.92 -2.59
C PHE A 71 6.64 2.99 -3.62
N SER A 72 6.49 4.28 -3.29
CA SER A 72 6.82 5.35 -4.23
C SER A 72 8.31 5.38 -4.58
N ILE A 73 9.21 5.16 -3.61
CA ILE A 73 10.65 5.02 -3.88
C ILE A 73 10.92 3.79 -4.75
N LEU A 74 10.27 2.66 -4.45
CA LEU A 74 10.41 1.44 -5.24
C LEU A 74 10.06 1.69 -6.72
N TYR A 75 8.94 2.38 -6.99
CA TYR A 75 8.54 2.74 -8.35
C TYR A 75 9.49 3.74 -9.02
N ALA A 76 9.96 4.76 -8.30
CA ALA A 76 10.90 5.74 -8.84
C ALA A 76 12.19 5.09 -9.34
N LEU A 77 12.65 4.04 -8.66
CA LEU A 77 13.85 3.29 -9.03
C LEU A 77 13.64 2.31 -10.17
N TRP A 78 12.42 1.76 -10.33
CA TRP A 78 12.09 0.75 -11.32
C TRP A 78 11.48 1.28 -12.62
N ALA A 79 10.97 2.51 -12.63
CA ALA A 79 10.49 3.16 -13.85
C ALA A 79 11.64 3.30 -14.87
N LYS A 80 11.40 2.97 -16.15
CA LYS A 80 12.41 3.15 -17.22
C LYS A 80 12.32 4.57 -17.79
N SER A 81 11.11 5.08 -17.97
CA SER A 81 10.76 6.36 -18.56
C SER A 81 11.05 7.52 -17.63
N TRP A 82 11.67 8.57 -18.18
CA TRP A 82 11.89 9.83 -17.48
C TRP A 82 10.58 10.45 -16.97
N PHE A 83 9.50 10.34 -17.76
CA PHE A 83 8.20 10.88 -17.38
C PHE A 83 7.67 10.22 -16.10
N ASN A 84 7.74 8.89 -16.00
CA ASN A 84 7.27 8.15 -14.83
C ASN A 84 8.11 8.43 -13.58
N LYS A 85 9.43 8.58 -13.74
CA LYS A 85 10.32 9.01 -12.65
C LYS A 85 9.96 10.41 -12.15
N LEU A 86 9.80 11.36 -13.08
CA LEU A 86 9.45 12.74 -12.73
C LEU A 86 8.08 12.80 -12.05
N LEU A 87 7.08 12.11 -12.60
CA LEU A 87 5.75 12.02 -12.00
C LEU A 87 5.82 11.48 -10.57
N THR A 88 6.55 10.37 -10.36
CA THR A 88 6.72 9.78 -9.02
C THR A 88 7.40 10.75 -8.06
N CYS A 89 8.47 11.42 -8.48
CA CYS A 89 9.15 12.43 -7.66
C CYS A 89 8.25 13.61 -7.30
N VAL A 90 7.44 14.10 -8.25
CA VAL A 90 6.48 15.18 -8.02
C VAL A 90 5.42 14.75 -7.01
N LEU A 91 4.87 13.54 -7.14
CA LEU A 91 3.86 13.01 -6.22
C LEU A 91 4.43 12.78 -4.82
N ILE A 92 5.67 12.31 -4.70
CA ILE A 92 6.39 12.23 -3.42
C ILE A 92 6.53 13.62 -2.80
N GLY A 93 6.97 14.60 -3.59
CA GLY A 93 7.11 15.98 -3.13
C GLY A 93 5.79 16.59 -2.66
N LEU A 94 4.71 16.36 -3.39
CA LEU A 94 3.36 16.81 -3.04
C LEU A 94 2.86 16.15 -1.74
N PHE A 95 3.10 14.85 -1.56
CA PHE A 95 2.73 14.16 -0.33
C PHE A 95 3.53 14.65 0.88
N ILE A 96 4.86 14.76 0.76
CA ILE A 96 5.69 15.31 1.84
C ILE A 96 5.27 16.75 2.16
N PHE A 97 5.00 17.55 1.13
CA PHE A 97 4.52 18.91 1.32
C PHE A 97 3.17 18.95 2.04
N SER A 98 2.23 18.06 1.69
CA SER A 98 0.97 17.97 2.42
C SER A 98 1.22 17.64 3.89
N GLU A 99 2.00 16.60 4.21
CA GLU A 99 2.35 16.21 5.58
C GLU A 99 2.98 17.37 6.38
N LEU A 100 3.90 18.12 5.77
CA LEU A 100 4.54 19.27 6.42
C LEU A 100 3.54 20.39 6.75
N LEU A 101 2.58 20.69 5.87
CA LEU A 101 1.53 21.68 6.15
C LEU A 101 0.70 21.32 7.39
N PHE A 102 0.49 20.03 7.63
CA PHE A 102 -0.18 19.54 8.84
C PHE A 102 0.70 19.67 10.09
N VAL A 103 1.97 19.24 10.02
CA VAL A 103 2.93 19.34 11.14
C VAL A 103 3.10 20.80 11.61
N PHE A 104 3.16 21.76 10.69
CA PHE A 104 3.28 23.18 11.00
C PHE A 104 1.96 23.86 11.42
N ARG A 105 0.87 23.09 11.60
CA ARG A 105 -0.42 23.55 12.12
C ARG A 105 -0.97 24.78 11.38
N VAL A 106 -0.89 24.78 10.05
CA VAL A 106 -1.43 25.86 9.21
C VAL A 106 -2.94 26.01 9.50
N PRO A 107 -3.44 27.22 9.84
CA PRO A 107 -4.76 27.40 10.46
C PRO A 107 -5.95 26.85 9.67
N TRP A 108 -5.88 26.86 8.33
CA TRP A 108 -6.93 26.39 7.43
C TRP A 108 -7.10 24.87 7.40
N VAL A 109 -6.09 24.15 7.88
CA VAL A 109 -6.00 22.69 7.80
C VAL A 109 -6.60 22.01 9.04
N ARG A 110 -6.82 22.76 10.13
CA ARG A 110 -7.38 22.26 11.40
C ARG A 110 -8.83 21.77 11.31
N PHE A 111 -9.56 22.11 10.23
CA PHE A 111 -10.99 21.82 10.10
C PHE A 111 -11.28 20.46 9.44
N VAL A 112 -10.28 19.76 8.91
CA VAL A 112 -10.48 18.50 8.20
C VAL A 112 -9.72 17.38 8.90
N ASP A 113 -10.35 16.21 9.04
CA ASP A 113 -9.75 15.00 9.60
C ASP A 113 -8.48 14.61 8.82
N TYR A 114 -7.33 15.05 9.30
CA TYR A 114 -6.03 14.89 8.66
C TYR A 114 -5.72 13.45 8.28
N ASN A 115 -6.00 12.51 9.19
CA ASN A 115 -5.80 11.06 8.95
C ASN A 115 -6.49 10.61 7.64
N ILE A 116 -7.73 11.07 7.42
CA ILE A 116 -8.53 10.69 6.27
C ILE A 116 -7.94 11.31 4.99
N LEU A 117 -7.53 12.58 5.04
CA LEU A 117 -6.91 13.27 3.90
C LEU A 117 -5.54 12.70 3.54
N SER A 118 -4.67 12.44 4.52
CA SER A 118 -3.35 11.86 4.31
C SER A 118 -3.48 10.48 3.68
N TYR A 119 -4.36 9.64 4.23
CA TYR A 119 -4.67 8.33 3.68
C TYR A 119 -5.22 8.41 2.25
N PHE A 120 -6.14 9.35 1.99
CA PHE A 120 -6.70 9.56 0.66
C PHE A 120 -5.63 9.98 -0.36
N PHE A 121 -4.79 10.98 -0.04
CA PHE A 121 -3.72 11.41 -0.93
C PHE A 121 -2.68 10.33 -1.16
N SER A 122 -2.26 9.62 -0.11
CA SER A 122 -1.36 8.47 -0.21
C SER A 122 -1.91 7.42 -1.17
N SER A 123 -3.17 7.01 -0.96
CA SER A 123 -3.85 6.01 -1.79
C SER A 123 -3.98 6.46 -3.25
N LEU A 124 -4.44 7.69 -3.47
CA LEU A 124 -4.63 8.26 -4.79
C LEU A 124 -3.31 8.34 -5.57
N PHE A 125 -2.26 8.86 -4.94
CA PHE A 125 -0.96 9.02 -5.57
C PHE A 125 -0.32 7.66 -5.85
N LEU A 126 -0.41 6.69 -4.94
CA LEU A 126 0.07 5.34 -5.20
C LEU A 126 -0.68 4.66 -6.34
N ILE A 127 -2.00 4.85 -6.46
CA ILE A 127 -2.77 4.34 -7.60
C ILE A 127 -2.26 4.97 -8.90
N ILE A 128 -2.05 6.28 -8.94
CA ILE A 128 -1.54 6.98 -10.14
C ILE A 128 -0.15 6.44 -10.52
N ILE A 129 0.75 6.29 -9.55
CA ILE A 129 2.11 5.76 -9.78
C ILE A 129 2.04 4.31 -10.30
N ALA A 130 1.26 3.44 -9.64
CA ALA A 130 1.11 2.04 -10.01
C ALA A 130 0.49 1.89 -11.41
N MET A 131 -0.55 2.66 -11.73
CA MET A 131 -1.17 2.67 -13.07
C MET A 131 -0.20 3.18 -14.14
N SER A 132 0.52 4.26 -13.85
CA SER A 132 1.52 4.84 -14.77
C SER A 132 2.64 3.85 -15.07
N TYR A 133 3.13 3.13 -14.05
CA TYR A 133 4.11 2.06 -14.22
C TYR A 133 3.54 0.90 -15.02
N LEU A 134 2.33 0.44 -14.72
CA LEU A 134 1.71 -0.68 -15.42
C LEU A 134 1.48 -0.36 -16.91
N LEU A 135 1.05 0.86 -17.23
CA LEU A 135 0.91 1.33 -18.61
C LEU A 135 2.25 1.37 -19.35
N GLU A 136 3.32 1.76 -18.67
CA GLU A 136 4.68 1.71 -19.24
C GLU A 136 5.12 0.27 -19.50
N ALA A 137 4.94 -0.62 -18.51
CA ALA A 137 5.29 -2.03 -18.65
C ALA A 137 4.51 -2.71 -19.80
N LEU A 138 3.22 -2.41 -19.93
CA LEU A 138 2.35 -2.93 -21.00
C LEU A 138 2.67 -2.38 -22.38
N ARG A 139 3.36 -1.23 -22.48
CA ARG A 139 3.77 -0.64 -23.77
C ARG A 139 5.20 -1.01 -24.15
N SER A 140 5.96 -1.60 -23.23
CA SER A 140 7.34 -2.01 -23.50
C SER A 140 7.37 -3.27 -24.37
N ASP A 141 8.41 -3.45 -25.18
CA ASP A 141 8.58 -4.67 -26.00
C ASP A 141 8.75 -5.96 -25.14
N ASP A 142 8.91 -5.80 -23.81
CA ASP A 142 9.09 -6.87 -22.83
C ASP A 142 7.77 -7.50 -22.30
N ILE A 143 6.60 -7.21 -22.92
CA ILE A 143 5.27 -7.70 -22.47
C ILE A 143 5.25 -9.23 -22.22
N ILE A 144 6.07 -10.01 -22.92
CA ILE A 144 6.08 -11.47 -22.83
C ILE A 144 6.64 -12.00 -21.48
N ASN A 145 7.26 -11.14 -20.67
CA ASN A 145 7.96 -11.53 -19.42
C ASN A 145 7.27 -11.09 -18.12
N PHE A 146 5.93 -11.15 -18.03
CA PHE A 146 5.19 -10.88 -16.77
C PHE A 146 5.71 -11.65 -15.55
N ASN A 147 6.14 -12.90 -15.75
CA ASN A 147 6.68 -13.74 -14.66
C ASN A 147 8.05 -13.28 -14.15
N LYS A 148 8.76 -12.43 -14.90
CA LYS A 148 10.09 -11.92 -14.54
C LYS A 148 10.07 -10.53 -13.93
N ASN A 149 8.94 -9.81 -14.01
CA ASN A 149 8.84 -8.46 -13.47
C ASN A 149 7.97 -8.44 -12.20
N PRO A 150 8.58 -8.53 -11.00
CA PRO A 150 7.85 -8.56 -9.74
C PRO A 150 7.05 -7.28 -9.47
N ILE A 151 7.44 -6.15 -10.06
CA ILE A 151 6.78 -4.86 -9.84
C ILE A 151 5.38 -4.84 -10.44
N ILE A 152 5.12 -5.58 -11.53
CA ILE A 152 3.78 -5.65 -12.12
C ILE A 152 2.78 -6.25 -11.14
N TRP A 153 3.17 -7.33 -10.44
CA TRP A 153 2.32 -7.97 -9.44
C TRP A 153 2.10 -7.04 -8.24
N LEU A 154 3.14 -6.35 -7.78
CA LEU A 154 3.03 -5.29 -6.77
C LEU A 154 2.03 -4.20 -7.18
N SER A 155 2.06 -3.73 -8.42
CA SER A 155 1.12 -2.73 -8.95
C SER A 155 -0.31 -3.23 -8.94
N LEU A 156 -0.56 -4.45 -9.43
CA LEU A 156 -1.90 -5.04 -9.42
C LEU A 156 -2.44 -5.20 -8.00
N GLY A 157 -1.63 -5.72 -7.08
CA GLY A 157 -2.01 -5.90 -5.68
C GLY A 157 -2.34 -4.57 -5.00
N LEU A 158 -1.50 -3.56 -5.18
CA LEU A 158 -1.73 -2.21 -4.61
C LEU A 158 -2.96 -1.54 -5.20
N MET A 159 -3.18 -1.64 -6.51
CA MET A 159 -4.36 -1.06 -7.14
C MET A 159 -5.65 -1.71 -6.61
N LEU A 160 -5.69 -3.04 -6.50
CA LEU A 160 -6.86 -3.75 -5.96
C LEU A 160 -7.11 -3.39 -4.48
N TYR A 161 -6.04 -3.28 -3.70
CA TYR A 161 -6.14 -2.88 -2.30
C TYR A 161 -6.62 -1.44 -2.12
N LEU A 162 -5.91 -0.48 -2.71
CA LEU A 162 -6.16 0.95 -2.54
C LEU A 162 -7.46 1.41 -3.22
N SER A 163 -7.88 0.78 -4.32
CA SER A 163 -9.17 1.08 -4.95
C SER A 163 -10.34 0.73 -4.04
N SER A 164 -10.26 -0.39 -3.31
CA SER A 164 -11.30 -0.74 -2.34
C SER A 164 -11.35 0.25 -1.18
N ALA A 165 -10.19 0.65 -0.64
CA ALA A 165 -10.11 1.63 0.42
C ALA A 165 -10.63 3.02 -0.02
N SER A 166 -10.29 3.43 -1.24
CA SER A 166 -10.78 4.68 -1.84
C SER A 166 -12.29 4.64 -2.07
N PHE A 167 -12.83 3.52 -2.57
CA PHE A 167 -14.27 3.30 -2.71
C PHE A 167 -14.99 3.45 -1.37
N PHE A 168 -14.42 2.89 -0.29
CA PHE A 168 -15.01 3.02 1.05
C PHE A 168 -14.97 4.44 1.59
N LEU A 169 -13.86 5.16 1.41
CA LEU A 169 -13.73 6.54 1.86
C LEU A 169 -14.77 7.44 1.16
N VAL A 170 -14.94 7.25 -0.15
CA VAL A 170 -15.95 7.94 -0.96
C VAL A 170 -17.37 7.55 -0.53
N ALA A 171 -17.63 6.26 -0.32
CA ALA A 171 -18.94 5.75 0.10
C ALA A 171 -19.37 6.27 1.48
N ASN A 172 -18.44 6.35 2.44
CA ASN A 172 -18.67 6.94 3.76
C ASN A 172 -18.88 8.45 3.68
N TYR A 173 -18.08 9.16 2.86
CA TYR A 173 -18.20 10.60 2.69
C TYR A 173 -19.54 11.03 2.10
N PHE A 174 -20.08 10.27 1.14
CA PHE A 174 -21.40 10.54 0.57
C PHE A 174 -22.56 9.98 1.42
N GLU A 175 -22.28 9.39 2.58
CA GLU A 175 -23.27 8.65 3.39
C GLU A 175 -24.01 7.56 2.59
N ILE A 176 -23.43 7.08 1.47
CA ILE A 176 -24.04 6.15 0.51
C ILE A 176 -24.07 4.70 1.07
N VAL A 177 -23.46 4.43 2.24
CA VAL A 177 -23.31 3.07 2.80
C VAL A 177 -23.28 3.15 4.34
N PHE A 178 -23.92 2.32 5.17
CA PHE A 178 -25.06 1.38 5.11
C PHE A 178 -25.27 0.93 6.58
N LYS A 179 -26.38 1.29 7.25
CA LYS A 179 -26.71 0.75 8.59
C LYS A 179 -26.83 -0.79 8.62
N HIS A 180 -26.88 -1.46 7.47
CA HIS A 180 -27.16 -2.90 7.33
C HIS A 180 -26.18 -3.70 6.43
N GLN A 181 -25.05 -3.14 5.97
CA GLN A 181 -24.12 -3.86 5.06
C GLN A 181 -22.68 -3.97 5.58
N GLN A 182 -22.48 -4.04 6.90
CA GLN A 182 -21.18 -4.34 7.50
C GLN A 182 -20.54 -5.62 6.93
N ILE A 183 -21.35 -6.62 6.57
CA ILE A 183 -20.87 -7.87 5.98
C ILE A 183 -20.18 -7.63 4.62
N ILE A 184 -20.76 -6.80 3.76
CA ILE A 184 -20.20 -6.49 2.44
C ILE A 184 -18.89 -5.71 2.59
N HIS A 185 -18.86 -4.75 3.52
CA HIS A 185 -17.65 -4.02 3.87
C HIS A 185 -16.52 -4.96 4.30
N ILE A 186 -16.77 -5.80 5.32
CA ILE A 186 -15.77 -6.77 5.81
C ILE A 186 -15.31 -7.70 4.68
N SER A 187 -16.22 -8.14 3.82
CA SER A 187 -15.91 -9.07 2.72
C SER A 187 -15.02 -8.43 1.66
N ILE A 188 -15.35 -7.21 1.21
CA ILE A 188 -14.56 -6.49 0.21
C ILE A 188 -13.17 -6.16 0.77
N THR A 189 -13.08 -5.60 1.98
CA THR A 189 -11.78 -5.33 2.63
C THR A 189 -10.95 -6.61 2.74
N PHE A 190 -11.56 -7.72 3.16
CA PHE A 190 -10.88 -9.00 3.28
C PHE A 190 -10.34 -9.50 1.93
N ILE A 191 -11.16 -9.46 0.87
CA ILE A 191 -10.75 -9.87 -0.49
C ILE A 191 -9.63 -8.99 -1.01
N SER A 192 -9.70 -7.68 -0.80
CA SER A 192 -8.67 -6.73 -1.23
C SER A 192 -7.34 -6.98 -0.54
N VAL A 193 -7.36 -7.18 0.78
CA VAL A 193 -6.16 -7.50 1.57
C VAL A 193 -5.57 -8.84 1.12
N LEU A 194 -6.42 -9.86 0.92
CA LEU A 194 -5.99 -11.16 0.41
C LEU A 194 -5.35 -11.03 -0.98
N SER A 195 -5.93 -10.20 -1.85
CA SER A 195 -5.41 -9.94 -3.20
C SER A 195 -4.03 -9.29 -3.14
N LEU A 196 -3.85 -8.27 -2.28
CA LEU A 196 -2.55 -7.63 -2.07
C LEU A 196 -1.49 -8.65 -1.65
N TYR A 197 -1.72 -9.41 -0.59
CA TYR A 197 -0.73 -10.37 -0.10
C TYR A 197 -0.46 -11.51 -1.08
N THR A 198 -1.48 -11.93 -1.84
CA THR A 198 -1.29 -12.91 -2.92
C THR A 198 -0.38 -12.36 -4.00
N CYS A 199 -0.64 -11.13 -4.46
CA CYS A 199 0.21 -10.45 -5.43
C CYS A 199 1.64 -10.21 -4.91
N LEU A 200 1.79 -9.85 -3.64
CA LEU A 200 3.09 -9.73 -2.99
C LEU A 200 3.82 -11.08 -3.00
N ASN A 201 3.15 -12.19 -2.67
CA ASN A 201 3.75 -13.52 -2.72
C ASN A 201 4.20 -13.89 -4.13
N ILE A 202 3.38 -13.59 -5.14
CA ILE A 202 3.76 -13.85 -6.54
C ILE A 202 4.97 -12.99 -6.92
N ALA A 203 4.96 -11.69 -6.61
CA ALA A 203 6.09 -10.79 -6.83
C ALA A 203 7.37 -11.32 -6.16
N MET A 204 7.23 -11.88 -4.97
CA MET A 204 8.31 -12.45 -4.18
C MET A 204 8.87 -13.75 -4.75
N LEU A 205 8.06 -14.52 -5.49
CA LEU A 205 8.41 -15.77 -6.14
C LEU A 205 8.90 -15.59 -7.59
N CYS A 206 8.72 -14.41 -8.19
CA CYS A 206 9.24 -14.11 -9.53
C CYS A 206 10.76 -14.33 -9.59
N GLN A 207 11.21 -15.12 -10.56
CA GLN A 207 12.62 -15.39 -10.79
C GLN A 207 13.32 -14.15 -11.33
N ARG A 208 14.45 -13.79 -10.69
CA ARG A 208 15.46 -12.95 -11.30
C ARG A 208 16.16 -13.77 -12.38
N TYR A 209 16.01 -13.37 -13.65
CA TYR A 209 17.03 -13.68 -14.63
C TYR A 209 18.06 -12.56 -14.52
N ASP A 210 19.31 -12.93 -14.27
CA ASP A 210 20.46 -12.01 -14.29
C ASP A 210 20.59 -11.30 -15.64
#